data_AF-A0A183GFF7-F1
#
_entry.id   AF-A0A183GFF7-F1
#
_cell.length_a   1.000
_cell.length_b   1.000
_cell.length_c   1.000
_cell.angle_alpha   90.00
_cell.angle_beta   90.00
_cell.angle_gamma   90.00
#
_symmetry.space_group_name_H-M   'P 1'
#
loop_
_entity.id
_entity.type
_entity.pdbx_description
1 polymer ?
#
loop_
_entity_poly.entity_id
_entity_poly.type
_entity_poly.pdbx_seq_one_letter_code
_entity_poly.pdbx_strand_id
1 'polypeptide(L)'
;MRVDGHASPAPSPAPLRRSDSPTENDDCNTLVLTSDEAVFLQASWNRAMETTDVGAELVIRLLNDKRSLFKSLLESHTGHIDIERFTVEIVNRDLKRAKEVGQGVVRFFTKALDCLAEPDPSEKIRQMSFDLGVLHYRMRVWFQAENWLCVKNSLLAVILEINPIKGKPVKAQPNRVP
;
A
#
# COMPACT_ATOMS: atom_id res chain seq x y z
N MET A 1 -19.24 -50.71 -44.79
CA MET A 1 -18.55 -50.62 -43.48
C MET A 1 -17.70 -49.36 -43.48
N ARG A 2 -17.90 -48.52 -42.45
CA ARG A 2 -16.99 -47.55 -41.78
C ARG A 2 -15.99 -46.71 -42.61
N VAL A 3 -16.11 -45.37 -42.64
CA VAL A 3 -15.42 -44.35 -41.78
C VAL A 3 -13.92 -44.64 -41.57
N ASP A 4 -12.94 -43.76 -41.77
CA ASP A 4 -12.85 -42.34 -41.40
C ASP A 4 -11.78 -41.59 -42.23
N GLY A 5 -12.01 -40.30 -42.45
CA GLY A 5 -11.02 -39.36 -42.96
C GLY A 5 -9.97 -39.03 -41.89
N HIS A 6 -8.69 -39.13 -42.24
CA HIS A 6 -7.60 -38.59 -41.43
C HIS A 6 -7.37 -37.12 -41.82
N ALA A 7 -7.98 -36.21 -41.07
CA ALA A 7 -7.57 -34.81 -41.04
C ALA A 7 -6.34 -34.70 -40.12
N SER A 8 -5.22 -34.20 -40.66
CA SER A 8 -4.04 -33.85 -39.86
C SER A 8 -4.39 -32.73 -38.87
N PRO A 9 -3.94 -32.80 -37.60
CA PRO A 9 -4.15 -31.71 -36.67
C PRO A 9 -3.26 -30.53 -37.02
N ALA A 10 -3.85 -29.34 -37.13
CA ALA A 10 -3.14 -28.08 -37.28
C ALA A 10 -2.22 -27.83 -36.06
N PRO A 11 -1.04 -27.22 -36.24
CA PRO A 11 -0.16 -26.90 -35.12
C PRO A 11 -0.83 -25.83 -34.24
N SER A 12 -0.89 -26.10 -32.93
CA SER A 12 -1.35 -25.14 -31.93
C SER A 12 -0.53 -23.85 -32.01
N PRO A 13 -1.15 -22.66 -31.92
CA PRO A 13 -0.41 -21.42 -31.94
C PRO A 13 0.43 -21.32 -30.67
N ALA A 14 1.74 -21.18 -30.84
CA ALA A 14 2.66 -20.86 -29.75
C ALA A 14 2.18 -19.56 -29.05
N PRO A 15 2.29 -19.47 -27.72
CA PRO A 15 1.96 -18.22 -27.04
C PRO A 15 2.94 -17.14 -27.51
N LEU A 16 2.41 -16.09 -28.15
CA LEU A 16 3.12 -14.85 -28.41
C LEU A 16 3.60 -14.29 -27.07
N ARG A 17 4.84 -14.62 -26.68
CA ARG A 17 5.55 -13.85 -25.67
C ARG A 17 5.82 -12.49 -26.28
N ARG A 18 5.07 -11.48 -25.87
CA ARG A 18 5.46 -10.08 -26.06
C ARG A 18 6.78 -9.88 -25.34
N SER A 19 7.86 -9.70 -26.11
CA SER A 19 9.22 -9.52 -25.63
C SER A 19 9.55 -8.09 -25.20
N ASP A 20 8.53 -7.23 -24.98
CA ASP A 20 8.72 -5.79 -24.71
C ASP A 20 8.25 -5.38 -23.31
N SER A 21 8.34 -6.27 -22.32
CA SER A 21 8.39 -5.84 -20.92
C SER A 21 9.84 -5.45 -20.59
N PRO A 22 10.12 -4.25 -20.04
CA PRO A 22 11.45 -3.92 -19.55
C PRO A 22 11.90 -5.06 -18.64
N THR A 23 13.11 -5.59 -18.85
CA THR A 23 13.78 -6.41 -17.84
C THR A 23 13.96 -5.53 -16.61
N GLU A 24 12.98 -5.59 -15.71
CA GLU A 24 13.10 -5.09 -14.36
C GLU A 24 14.33 -5.79 -13.77
N ASN A 25 15.29 -5.03 -13.26
CA ASN A 25 16.38 -5.61 -12.49
C ASN A 25 15.76 -6.41 -11.33
N ASP A 26 15.77 -7.74 -11.43
CA ASP A 26 15.23 -8.67 -10.44
C ASP A 26 15.86 -8.49 -9.04
N ASP A 27 17.00 -7.80 -8.96
CA ASP A 27 17.74 -7.57 -7.72
C ASP A 27 17.10 -6.54 -6.77
N CYS A 28 16.11 -5.75 -7.22
CA CYS A 28 15.44 -4.74 -6.38
C CYS A 28 14.16 -5.26 -5.69
N ASN A 29 13.94 -6.58 -5.72
CA ASN A 29 12.67 -7.19 -5.35
C ASN A 29 12.73 -8.02 -4.06
N THR A 30 13.90 -8.19 -3.46
CA THR A 30 14.05 -8.96 -2.21
C THR A 30 14.03 -8.04 -0.99
N LEU A 31 13.16 -8.33 -0.03
CA LEU A 31 13.12 -7.65 1.25
C LEU A 31 14.32 -8.11 2.08
N VAL A 32 15.27 -7.20 2.31
CA VAL A 32 16.43 -7.44 3.17
C VAL A 32 16.19 -6.71 4.49
N LEU A 33 15.71 -7.46 5.49
CA LEU A 33 15.58 -7.01 6.88
C LEU A 33 16.32 -7.98 7.79
N THR A 34 16.99 -7.43 8.80
CA THR A 34 17.43 -8.23 9.95
C THR A 34 16.22 -8.69 10.76
N SER A 35 16.38 -9.76 11.55
CA SER A 35 15.32 -10.23 12.45
C SER A 35 14.87 -9.13 13.43
N ASP A 36 15.81 -8.32 13.93
CA ASP A 36 15.51 -7.22 14.84
C ASP A 36 14.69 -6.11 14.17
N GLU A 37 14.98 -5.79 12.90
CA GLU A 37 14.19 -4.83 12.13
C GLU A 37 12.77 -5.35 11.86
N ALA A 38 12.63 -6.64 11.52
CA ALA A 38 11.32 -7.25 11.32
C ALA A 38 10.46 -7.20 12.59
N VAL A 39 11.05 -7.58 13.74
CA VAL A 39 10.39 -7.49 15.06
C VAL A 39 10.05 -6.04 15.41
N PHE A 40 10.96 -5.10 15.14
CA PHE A 40 10.72 -3.68 15.39
C PHE A 40 9.54 -3.13 14.56
N LEU A 41 9.45 -3.49 13.28
CA LEU A 41 8.34 -3.08 12.41
C LEU A 41 7.00 -3.64 12.91
N GLN A 42 6.94 -4.93 13.26
CA GLN A 42 5.74 -5.55 13.83
C GLN A 42 5.33 -4.87 15.14
N ALA A 43 6.27 -4.64 16.06
CA ALA A 43 5.99 -3.99 17.33
C ALA A 43 5.52 -2.54 17.17
N SER A 44 6.10 -1.80 16.22
CA SER A 44 5.72 -0.41 15.94
C SER A 44 4.31 -0.31 15.37
N TRP A 45 3.94 -1.25 14.50
CA TRP A 45 2.59 -1.35 13.95
C TRP A 45 1.55 -1.72 14.99
N ASN A 46 1.83 -2.74 15.81
CA ASN A 46 0.91 -3.16 16.88
C ASN A 46 0.67 -2.03 17.87
N ARG A 47 1.73 -1.30 18.26
CA ARG A 47 1.58 -0.11 19.11
C ARG A 47 0.68 0.95 18.47
N ALA A 48 0.85 1.23 17.18
CA ALA A 48 0.00 2.20 16.48
C ALA A 48 -1.47 1.77 16.47
N MET A 49 -1.73 0.49 16.19
CA MET A 49 -3.07 -0.11 16.18
C MET A 49 -3.74 -0.09 17.56
N GLU A 50 -2.97 -0.23 18.64
CA GLU A 50 -3.47 -0.15 20.02
C GLU A 50 -3.71 1.29 20.49
N THR A 51 -3.01 2.26 19.89
CA THR A 51 -3.04 3.66 20.35
C THR A 51 -4.10 4.50 19.63
N THR A 52 -4.34 4.25 18.34
CA THR A 52 -5.25 5.06 17.54
C THR A 52 -5.94 4.25 16.44
N ASP A 53 -7.02 4.81 15.88
CA ASP A 53 -7.63 4.30 14.65
C ASP A 53 -6.77 4.72 13.45
N VAL A 54 -5.74 3.92 13.16
CA VAL A 54 -4.79 4.15 12.06
C VAL A 54 -5.50 4.36 10.72
N GLY A 55 -6.60 3.64 10.48
CA GLY A 55 -7.37 3.75 9.25
C GLY A 55 -8.08 5.09 9.11
N ALA A 56 -8.74 5.55 10.18
CA ALA A 56 -9.40 6.85 10.18
C ALA A 56 -8.38 8.01 10.13
N GLU A 57 -7.29 7.91 10.89
CA GLU A 57 -6.20 8.90 10.90
C GLU A 57 -5.51 9.05 9.53
N LEU A 58 -5.30 7.94 8.82
CA LEU A 58 -4.85 7.94 7.43
C LEU A 58 -5.83 8.68 6.53
N VAL A 59 -7.12 8.35 6.62
CA VAL A 59 -8.19 8.96 5.81
C VAL A 59 -8.26 10.46 6.03
N ILE A 60 -8.21 10.92 7.28
CA ILE A 60 -8.20 12.35 7.63
C ILE A 60 -7.03 13.06 6.95
N ARG A 61 -5.83 12.48 6.99
CA ARG A 61 -4.65 13.06 6.32
C ARG A 61 -4.82 13.10 4.81
N LEU A 62 -5.36 12.04 4.20
CA LEU A 62 -5.61 11.99 2.76
C LEU A 62 -6.67 12.99 2.29
N LEU A 63 -7.70 13.23 3.11
CA LEU A 63 -8.75 14.22 2.82
C LEU A 63 -8.24 15.66 2.96
N ASN A 64 -7.23 15.88 3.79
CA ASN A 64 -6.61 17.18 4.01
C ASN A 64 -5.38 17.46 3.12
N ASP A 65 -4.78 16.44 2.48
CA ASP A 65 -3.64 16.63 1.57
C ASP A 65 -4.13 17.09 0.18
N LYS A 66 -3.86 18.35 -0.16
CA LYS A 66 -4.24 18.96 -1.44
C LYS A 66 -3.61 18.29 -2.67
N ARG A 67 -2.55 17.50 -2.49
CA ARG A 67 -1.91 16.74 -3.57
C ARG A 67 -2.58 15.38 -3.81
N SER A 68 -3.40 14.94 -2.87
CA SER A 68 -4.15 13.69 -2.96
C SER A 68 -5.44 13.91 -3.75
N LEU A 69 -5.73 13.04 -4.71
CA LEU A 69 -7.03 13.01 -5.39
C LEU A 69 -8.11 12.29 -4.57
N PHE A 70 -7.78 11.86 -3.35
CA PHE A 70 -8.65 11.00 -2.54
C PHE A 70 -10.02 11.64 -2.28
N LYS A 71 -10.09 12.93 -1.96
CA LYS A 71 -11.38 13.62 -1.75
C LYS A 71 -12.24 13.59 -3.02
N SER A 72 -11.69 14.00 -4.16
CA SER A 72 -12.44 14.03 -5.43
C SER A 72 -12.86 12.62 -5.89
N LEU A 73 -12.01 11.62 -5.70
CA LEU A 73 -12.35 10.22 -5.98
C LEU A 73 -13.48 9.73 -5.08
N LEU A 74 -13.46 10.07 -3.80
CA LEU A 74 -14.51 9.73 -2.86
C LEU A 74 -15.84 10.41 -3.26
N GLU A 75 -15.81 11.71 -3.54
CA GLU A 75 -16.99 12.49 -3.95
C GLU A 75 -17.63 11.96 -5.23
N SER A 76 -16.84 11.44 -6.18
CA SER A 76 -17.37 10.82 -7.40
C SER A 76 -18.23 9.57 -7.15
N HIS A 77 -18.09 8.93 -5.99
CA HIS A 77 -18.83 7.73 -5.60
C HIS A 77 -19.89 7.98 -4.53
N THR A 78 -19.70 9.01 -3.68
CA THR A 78 -20.57 9.27 -2.52
C THR A 78 -21.34 10.58 -2.59
N GLY A 79 -21.12 11.40 -3.62
CA GLY A 79 -21.63 12.77 -3.68
C GLY A 79 -20.72 13.75 -2.93
N HIS A 80 -21.10 15.03 -2.98
CA HIS A 80 -20.30 16.12 -2.42
C HIS A 80 -20.08 15.98 -0.91
N ILE A 81 -18.85 16.24 -0.45
CA ILE A 81 -18.47 16.18 0.96
C ILE A 81 -18.25 17.61 1.47
N ASP A 82 -19.29 18.12 2.13
CA ASP A 82 -19.29 19.42 2.80
C ASP A 82 -18.99 19.25 4.29
N ILE A 83 -17.71 19.04 4.60
CA ILE A 83 -17.19 18.89 5.96
C ILE A 83 -16.00 19.83 6.11
N GLU A 84 -16.09 20.77 7.05
CA GLU A 84 -15.04 21.75 7.31
C GLU A 84 -13.83 21.13 8.02
N ARG A 85 -14.07 20.18 8.93
CA ARG A 85 -13.03 19.53 9.73
C ARG A 85 -13.32 18.05 9.89
N PHE A 86 -12.42 17.22 9.36
CA PHE A 86 -12.49 15.78 9.52
C PHE A 86 -11.95 15.35 10.91
N THR A 87 -12.69 14.48 11.58
CA THR A 87 -12.28 13.80 12.81
C THR A 87 -12.48 12.29 12.68
N VAL A 88 -11.92 11.51 13.60
CA VAL A 88 -12.06 10.04 13.60
C VAL A 88 -13.54 9.65 13.70
N GLU A 89 -14.32 10.35 14.53
CA GLU A 89 -15.75 10.12 14.69
C GLU A 89 -16.52 10.36 13.39
N ILE A 90 -16.23 11.48 12.71
CA ILE A 90 -16.87 11.82 11.43
C ILE A 90 -16.52 10.78 10.37
N VAL A 91 -15.26 10.39 10.25
CA VAL A 91 -14.87 9.33 9.30
C VAL A 91 -15.61 8.04 9.58
N ASN A 92 -15.70 7.66 10.85
CA ASN A 92 -16.26 6.38 11.25
C ASN A 92 -17.78 6.30 11.19
N ARG A 93 -18.48 7.44 11.34
CA ARG A 93 -19.94 7.54 11.35
C ARG A 93 -20.50 7.93 9.98
N ASP A 94 -19.90 8.95 9.35
CA ASP A 94 -20.53 9.66 8.23
C ASP A 94 -19.89 9.32 6.88
N LEU A 95 -18.62 8.90 6.85
CA LEU A 95 -17.86 8.64 5.62
C LEU A 95 -17.63 7.15 5.38
N LYS A 96 -18.72 6.38 5.21
CA LYS A 96 -18.68 4.90 5.06
C LYS A 96 -17.63 4.42 4.05
N ARG A 97 -17.59 5.01 2.85
CA ARG A 97 -16.65 4.59 1.81
C ARG A 97 -15.19 4.93 2.17
N ALA A 98 -14.95 6.06 2.82
CA ALA A 98 -13.61 6.44 3.26
C ALA A 98 -13.11 5.47 4.35
N LYS A 99 -13.98 5.14 5.31
CA LYS A 99 -13.72 4.13 6.34
C LYS A 99 -13.34 2.78 5.73
N GLU A 100 -14.08 2.31 4.73
CA GLU A 100 -13.77 1.05 4.04
C GLU A 100 -12.37 1.05 3.40
N VAL A 101 -11.95 2.18 2.83
CA VAL A 101 -10.60 2.34 2.27
C VAL A 101 -9.55 2.29 3.39
N GLY A 102 -9.73 3.07 4.47
CA GLY A 102 -8.83 3.04 5.62
C GLY A 102 -8.68 1.63 6.21
N GLN A 103 -9.79 0.91 6.38
CA GLN A 103 -9.78 -0.49 6.81
C GLN A 103 -9.08 -1.42 5.81
N GLY A 104 -9.22 -1.17 4.51
CA GLY A 104 -8.51 -1.91 3.46
C GLY A 104 -6.99 -1.76 3.59
N VAL A 105 -6.51 -0.53 3.80
CA VAL A 105 -5.08 -0.25 4.01
C VAL A 105 -4.58 -0.92 5.28
N VAL A 106 -5.30 -0.77 6.39
CA VAL A 106 -4.95 -1.44 7.67
C VAL A 106 -4.86 -2.95 7.49
N ARG A 107 -5.86 -3.59 6.87
CA ARG A 107 -5.85 -5.04 6.64
C ARG A 107 -4.66 -5.49 5.78
N PHE A 108 -4.29 -4.70 4.77
CA PHE A 108 -3.15 -5.03 3.91
C PHE A 108 -1.84 -4.98 4.70
N PHE A 109 -1.58 -3.89 5.43
CA PHE A 109 -0.34 -3.72 6.17
C PHE A 109 -0.24 -4.66 7.38
N THR A 110 -1.34 -4.96 8.06
CA THR A 110 -1.35 -6.02 9.10
C THR A 110 -0.87 -7.34 8.51
N LYS A 111 -1.47 -7.79 7.40
CA LYS A 111 -1.05 -9.05 6.74
C LYS A 111 0.41 -9.00 6.27
N ALA A 112 0.84 -7.88 5.71
CA ALA A 112 2.21 -7.73 5.21
C ALA A 112 3.25 -7.80 6.33
N LEU A 113 2.95 -7.21 7.48
CA LEU A 113 3.83 -7.23 8.65
C LEU A 113 3.80 -8.58 9.36
N ASP A 114 2.65 -9.27 9.40
CA ASP A 114 2.54 -10.64 9.91
C ASP A 114 3.39 -11.61 9.06
N CYS A 115 3.44 -11.41 7.73
CA CYS A 115 4.27 -12.20 6.82
C CYS A 115 5.77 -12.12 7.13
N LEU A 116 6.26 -11.07 7.82
CA LEU A 116 7.69 -10.94 8.15
C LEU A 116 8.24 -12.08 9.02
N ALA A 117 7.37 -12.81 9.73
CA ALA A 117 7.75 -13.97 10.53
C ALA A 117 7.79 -15.30 9.73
N GLU A 118 7.40 -15.28 8.46
CA GLU A 118 7.27 -16.48 7.64
C GLU A 118 8.55 -16.80 6.84
N PRO A 119 8.75 -18.03 6.34
CA PRO A 119 10.00 -18.44 5.69
C PRO A 119 10.35 -17.71 4.38
N ASP A 120 9.39 -17.02 3.75
CA ASP A 120 9.60 -16.22 2.54
C ASP A 120 8.68 -14.98 2.54
N PRO A 121 9.03 -13.95 3.35
CA PRO A 121 8.21 -12.76 3.47
C PRO A 121 8.18 -11.95 2.18
N SER A 122 9.30 -11.95 1.43
CA SER A 122 9.46 -11.19 0.19
C SER A 122 8.45 -11.62 -0.85
N GLU A 123 8.36 -12.93 -1.13
CA GLU A 123 7.49 -13.44 -2.16
C GLU A 123 6.02 -13.26 -1.81
N LYS A 124 5.66 -13.46 -0.54
CA LYS A 124 4.28 -13.27 -0.08
C LYS A 124 3.84 -11.81 -0.17
N ILE A 125 4.68 -10.88 0.30
CA ILE A 125 4.37 -9.44 0.19
C ILE A 125 4.28 -9.02 -1.28
N ARG A 126 5.13 -9.56 -2.15
CA ARG A 126 5.09 -9.31 -3.59
C ARG A 126 3.77 -9.79 -4.20
N GLN A 127 3.37 -11.03 -3.92
CA GLN A 127 2.13 -11.59 -4.42
C GLN A 127 0.91 -10.79 -3.93
N MET A 128 0.87 -10.44 -2.64
CA MET A 128 -0.22 -9.58 -2.12
C MET A 128 -0.27 -8.22 -2.80
N SER A 129 0.90 -7.59 -3.04
CA SER A 129 0.99 -6.30 -3.72
C SER A 129 0.53 -6.40 -5.16
N PHE A 130 0.90 -7.48 -5.86
CA PHE A 130 0.44 -7.77 -7.22
C PHE A 130 -1.08 -7.95 -7.28
N ASP A 131 -1.64 -8.78 -6.40
CA ASP A 131 -3.09 -9.02 -6.33
C ASP A 131 -3.87 -7.73 -6.04
N LEU A 132 -3.33 -6.87 -5.16
CA LEU A 132 -3.90 -5.56 -4.87
C LEU A 132 -3.88 -4.65 -6.10
N GLY A 133 -2.78 -4.66 -6.87
CA GLY A 133 -2.66 -3.94 -8.14
C GLY A 133 -3.69 -4.42 -9.17
N VAL A 134 -3.85 -5.74 -9.34
CA VAL A 134 -4.86 -6.34 -10.22
C VAL A 134 -6.27 -5.92 -9.83
N LEU A 135 -6.57 -5.88 -8.53
CA LEU A 135 -7.88 -5.44 -8.03
C LEU A 135 -8.14 -3.97 -8.39
N HIS A 136 -7.18 -3.07 -8.15
CA HIS A 136 -7.33 -1.64 -8.46
C HIS A 136 -7.48 -1.40 -9.97
N TYR A 137 -6.75 -2.14 -10.79
CA TYR A 137 -6.91 -2.13 -12.24
C TYR A 137 -8.32 -2.54 -12.66
N ARG A 138 -8.86 -3.63 -12.11
CA ARG A 138 -10.22 -4.12 -12.41
C ARG A 138 -11.32 -3.14 -11.98
N MET A 139 -11.15 -2.50 -10.82
CA MET A 139 -12.09 -1.49 -10.34
C MET A 139 -12.04 -0.18 -11.17
N ARG A 140 -11.11 -0.06 -12.12
CA ARG A 140 -10.83 1.18 -12.87
C ARG A 140 -10.53 2.37 -11.95
N VAL A 141 -10.11 2.09 -10.72
CA VAL A 141 -9.62 3.12 -9.79
C VAL A 141 -8.13 3.24 -10.09
N TRP A 142 -7.80 4.08 -11.07
CA TRP A 142 -6.43 4.43 -11.37
C TRP A 142 -5.93 5.39 -10.31
N PHE A 143 -5.52 4.85 -9.15
CA PHE A 143 -4.66 5.59 -8.26
C PHE A 143 -3.34 5.81 -9.00
N GLN A 144 -3.20 7.01 -9.58
CA GLN A 144 -1.94 7.47 -10.14
C GLN A 144 -0.82 7.33 -9.07
N ALA A 145 0.43 7.20 -9.51
CA ALA A 145 1.56 6.97 -8.61
C ALA A 145 1.63 7.99 -7.45
N GLU A 146 1.19 9.22 -7.73
CA GLU A 146 1.08 10.34 -6.80
C GLU A 146 0.15 10.03 -5.62
N ASN A 147 -0.97 9.33 -5.85
CA ASN A 147 -1.89 8.98 -4.78
C ASN A 147 -1.35 7.87 -3.89
N TRP A 148 -0.66 6.88 -4.47
CA TRP A 148 0.05 5.86 -3.70
C TRP A 148 1.13 6.49 -2.82
N LEU A 149 1.81 7.51 -3.33
CA LEU A 149 2.76 8.30 -2.56
C LEU A 149 2.08 9.05 -1.40
N CYS A 150 0.90 9.64 -1.62
CA CYS A 150 0.10 10.23 -0.55
C CYS A 150 -0.29 9.20 0.51
N VAL A 151 -0.79 8.02 0.11
CA VAL A 151 -1.12 6.93 1.07
C VAL A 151 0.10 6.53 1.89
N LYS A 152 1.24 6.29 1.23
CA LYS A 152 2.50 5.94 1.90
C LYS A 152 2.91 7.01 2.91
N ASN A 153 2.93 8.27 2.49
CA ASN A 153 3.39 9.37 3.33
C ASN A 153 2.43 9.63 4.50
N SER A 154 1.12 9.59 4.27
CA SER A 154 0.11 9.76 5.31
C SER A 154 0.16 8.60 6.32
N LEU A 155 0.30 7.35 5.87
CA LEU A 155 0.42 6.20 6.76
C LEU A 155 1.70 6.30 7.60
N LEU A 156 2.84 6.59 6.96
CA LEU A 156 4.11 6.72 7.65
C LEU A 156 4.07 7.83 8.72
N ALA A 157 3.41 8.96 8.43
CA ALA A 157 3.21 10.02 9.40
C ALA A 157 2.44 9.53 10.64
N VAL A 158 1.33 8.81 10.45
CA VAL A 158 0.56 8.22 11.57
C VAL A 158 1.45 7.31 12.42
N ILE A 159 2.21 6.40 11.78
CA ILE A 159 3.06 5.46 12.50
C ILE A 159 4.19 6.15 13.26
N LEU A 160 4.84 7.16 12.65
CA LEU A 160 5.97 7.88 13.26
C LEU A 160 5.55 8.82 14.39
N GLU A 161 4.33 9.38 14.34
CA GLU A 161 3.78 10.17 15.45
C GLU A 161 3.62 9.32 16.72
N ILE A 162 3.20 8.06 16.58
CA ILE A 162 3.08 7.10 17.69
C ILE A 162 4.44 6.50 18.08
N ASN A 163 5.34 6.33 17.11
CA ASN A 163 6.66 5.74 17.28
C ASN A 163 7.77 6.78 16.99
N PRO A 164 7.91 7.83 17.82
CA PRO A 164 8.88 8.87 17.55
C PRO A 164 10.29 8.29 17.57
N ILE A 165 11.01 8.47 16.45
CA ILE A 165 12.42 8.13 16.37
C ILE A 165 13.17 9.14 17.24
N LYS A 166 13.63 8.70 18.43
CA LYS A 166 14.49 9.50 19.28
C LYS A 166 15.85 9.68 18.59
N GLY A 167 15.98 10.66 17.72
CA GLY A 167 17.28 11.13 17.27
C GLY A 167 18.02 11.74 18.46
N LYS A 168 19.26 11.28 18.73
CA LYS A 168 20.19 12.14 19.48
C LYS A 168 20.35 13.42 18.66
N PRO A 169 20.16 14.62 19.23
CA PRO A 169 20.52 15.83 18.52
C PRO A 169 22.00 15.73 18.17
N VAL A 170 22.32 15.79 16.87
CA VAL A 170 23.69 16.01 16.41
C VAL A 170 24.07 17.37 16.97
N LYS A 171 24.84 17.38 18.06
CA LYS A 171 25.48 18.61 18.54
C LYS A 171 26.37 19.06 17.40
N ALA A 172 26.00 20.16 16.75
CA ALA A 172 26.88 20.87 15.84
C ALA A 172 28.20 21.11 16.60
N GLN A 173 29.28 20.46 16.16
CA GLN A 173 30.60 20.85 16.63
C GLN A 173 30.82 22.28 16.15
N PRO A 174 31.12 23.24 17.04
CA PRO A 174 31.46 24.58 16.60
C PRO A 174 32.74 24.49 15.77
N ASN A 175 32.68 25.06 14.57
CA ASN A 175 33.79 25.19 13.63
C ASN A 175 35.08 25.57 14.36
N ARG A 176 36.12 24.73 14.26
CA ARG A 176 37.49 25.19 14.48
C ARG A 176 37.85 26.08 13.31
N VAL A 177 37.89 27.38 13.57
CA VAL A 177 38.53 28.37 12.71
C VAL A 177 40.06 28.14 12.82
N PRO A 178 40.84 28.32 11.73
CA PRO A 178 42.26 27.96 11.66
C PRO A 178 43.13 28.63 12.73
#